data_AF-A0A496QZV4-F1
#
_entry.id   AF-A0A496QZV4-F1
#
_cell.length_a   1.000
_cell.length_b   1.000
_cell.length_c   1.000
_cell.angle_alpha   90.00
_cell.angle_beta   90.00
_cell.angle_gamma   90.00
#
_symmetry.space_group_name_H-M   'P 1'
#
loop_
_entity.id
_entity.type
_entity.pdbx_description
1 polymer ?
#
loop_
_entity_poly.entity_id
_entity_poly.type
_entity_poly.pdbx_seq_one_letter_code
_entity_poly.pdbx_strand_id
1 'polypeptide(L)'
;MHINSKWRLIGILSLILLTAFSAIILIDFISTRNSMKVEIVRSSLPLLQENIYSTILSDLLPSMNTASMMANDSFLVNWEEGEGGDISEITEYLNRIQKKYGFNSVFFVSESSKRYYYPDGINKIISPLNDHDIWYFNFLDTGKEFELDVDTDEAAGD
;
A
#
# COMPACT_ATOMS: atom_id res chain seq x y z
N MET A 1 -65.36 -10.73 -46.91
CA MET A 1 -65.18 -10.96 -45.46
C MET A 1 -65.10 -9.60 -44.77
N HIS A 2 -66.23 -9.06 -44.30
CA HIS A 2 -66.26 -7.76 -43.62
C HIS A 2 -65.67 -7.92 -42.21
N ILE A 3 -64.40 -7.58 -42.05
CA ILE A 3 -63.79 -7.44 -40.72
C ILE A 3 -64.54 -6.32 -39.99
N ASN A 4 -65.17 -6.68 -38.88
CA ASN A 4 -65.96 -5.79 -38.04
C ASN A 4 -65.06 -4.64 -37.53
N SER A 5 -65.47 -3.40 -37.76
CA SER A 5 -64.63 -2.19 -37.61
C SER A 5 -64.01 -2.04 -36.21
N LYS A 6 -64.69 -2.57 -35.18
CA LYS A 6 -64.19 -2.62 -33.79
C LYS A 6 -62.92 -3.48 -33.64
N TRP A 7 -62.89 -4.65 -34.28
CA TRP A 7 -61.73 -5.54 -34.22
C TRP A 7 -60.54 -5.00 -35.03
N ARG A 8 -60.81 -4.27 -36.12
CA ARG A 8 -59.76 -3.56 -36.87
C ARG A 8 -59.11 -2.46 -36.02
N LEU A 9 -59.91 -1.70 -35.28
CA LEU A 9 -59.41 -0.65 -34.38
C LEU A 9 -58.55 -1.24 -33.24
N ILE A 10 -59.03 -2.31 -32.60
CA ILE A 10 -58.31 -2.99 -31.52
C ILE A 10 -56.98 -3.55 -32.01
N GLY A 11 -56.95 -4.15 -33.21
CA GLY A 11 -55.71 -4.66 -33.80
C GLY A 11 -54.67 -3.56 -34.07
N ILE A 12 -55.11 -2.41 -34.61
CA ILE A 12 -54.22 -1.25 -34.85
C ILE A 12 -53.68 -0.69 -33.53
N LEU A 13 -54.54 -0.53 -32.52
CA LEU A 13 -54.14 -0.01 -31.21
C LEU A 13 -53.13 -0.93 -30.52
N SER A 14 -53.36 -2.24 -30.58
CA SER A 14 -52.47 -3.25 -30.00
C SER A 14 -51.10 -3.26 -30.70
N LEU A 15 -51.07 -3.10 -32.03
CA LEU A 15 -49.83 -2.99 -32.79
C LEU A 15 -49.03 -1.74 -32.44
N ILE A 16 -49.70 -0.60 -32.28
CA ILE A 16 -49.07 0.66 -31.85
C ILE A 16 -48.49 0.50 -30.44
N LEU A 17 -49.24 -0.12 -29.52
CA LEU A 17 -48.77 -0.33 -28.15
C LEU A 17 -47.54 -1.24 -28.12
N LEU A 18 -47.57 -2.35 -28.86
CA LEU A 18 -46.45 -3.30 -28.97
C LEU A 18 -45.19 -2.62 -29.51
N THR A 19 -45.31 -1.85 -30.59
CA THR A 19 -44.16 -1.14 -31.19
C THR A 19 -43.58 -0.09 -30.25
N ALA A 20 -44.42 0.67 -29.56
CA ALA A 20 -43.97 1.63 -28.55
C ALA A 20 -43.25 0.93 -27.38
N PHE A 21 -43.81 -0.18 -26.87
CA PHE A 21 -43.21 -0.94 -25.78
C PHE A 21 -41.86 -1.55 -26.18
N SER A 22 -41.77 -2.12 -27.39
CA SER A 22 -40.50 -2.63 -27.92
C SER A 22 -39.46 -1.54 -28.10
N ALA A 23 -39.86 -0.36 -28.59
CA ALA A 23 -38.95 0.78 -28.73
C ALA A 23 -38.41 1.27 -27.38
N ILE A 24 -39.27 1.35 -26.36
CA ILE A 24 -38.87 1.72 -24.99
C ILE A 24 -37.85 0.71 -24.44
N ILE A 25 -38.12 -0.59 -24.55
CA ILE A 25 -37.21 -1.65 -24.09
C ILE A 25 -35.85 -1.57 -24.79
N LEU A 26 -35.84 -1.32 -26.10
CA LEU A 26 -34.59 -1.19 -26.88
C LEU A 26 -33.76 0.02 -26.45
N ILE A 27 -34.41 1.17 -26.25
CA ILE A 27 -33.74 2.40 -25.79
C ILE A 27 -33.16 2.16 -24.40
N ASP A 28 -33.93 1.56 -23.50
CA ASP A 28 -33.52 1.29 -22.13
C ASP A 28 -32.37 0.27 -22.06
N PHE A 29 -32.41 -0.77 -22.90
CA PHE A 29 -31.33 -1.75 -23.03
C PHE A 29 -30.02 -1.13 -23.51
N ILE A 30 -30.07 -0.24 -24.52
CA ILE A 30 -28.88 0.48 -25.02
C ILE A 30 -28.33 1.42 -23.95
N SER A 31 -29.21 2.16 -23.26
CA SER A 31 -28.84 3.08 -22.17
C SER A 31 -28.16 2.34 -21.02
N THR A 32 -28.75 1.25 -20.55
CA THR A 32 -28.26 0.44 -19.42
C THR A 32 -26.88 -0.17 -19.72
N ARG A 33 -26.65 -0.64 -20.95
CA ARG A 33 -25.35 -1.21 -21.35
C ARG A 33 -24.22 -0.19 -21.31
N ASN A 34 -24.49 1.07 -21.65
CA ASN A 34 -23.51 2.14 -21.59
C ASN A 34 -23.25 2.58 -20.14
N SER A 35 -24.30 2.67 -19.32
CA SER A 35 -24.18 3.03 -17.91
C SER A 35 -23.36 2.02 -17.10
N MET A 36 -23.53 0.71 -17.30
CA MET A 36 -22.74 -0.31 -16.58
C MET A 36 -21.24 -0.25 -16.92
N LYS A 37 -20.88 -0.02 -18.19
CA LYS A 37 -19.47 0.11 -18.59
C LYS A 37 -18.85 1.41 -18.05
N VAL A 38 -19.61 2.49 -18.04
CA VAL A 38 -19.17 3.79 -17.51
C VAL A 38 -19.01 3.72 -16.00
N GLU A 39 -19.88 3.00 -15.29
CA GLU A 39 -19.80 2.81 -13.84
C GLU A 39 -18.55 2.03 -13.44
N ILE A 40 -18.23 0.91 -14.10
CA ILE A 40 -17.01 0.13 -13.81
C ILE A 40 -15.73 0.98 -13.99
N VAL A 41 -15.67 1.79 -15.06
CA VAL A 41 -14.50 2.63 -15.37
C VAL A 41 -14.43 3.87 -14.47
N ARG A 42 -15.56 4.45 -14.08
CA ARG A 42 -15.59 5.71 -13.30
C ARG A 42 -15.66 5.51 -11.79
N SER A 43 -16.13 4.38 -11.28
CA SER A 43 -16.26 4.14 -9.84
C SER A 43 -15.44 2.93 -9.39
N SER A 44 -15.68 1.74 -9.95
CA SER A 44 -15.08 0.52 -9.41
C SER A 44 -13.56 0.51 -9.51
N LEU A 45 -12.99 0.90 -10.65
CA LEU A 45 -11.52 0.88 -10.82
C LEU A 45 -10.80 1.96 -9.97
N PRO A 46 -11.24 3.24 -9.94
CA PRO A 46 -10.67 4.23 -9.03
C PRO A 46 -10.83 3.86 -7.55
N LEU A 47 -11.99 3.34 -7.14
CA LEU A 47 -12.22 2.91 -5.75
C LEU A 47 -11.31 1.73 -5.36
N LEU A 48 -11.07 0.80 -6.29
CA LEU A 48 -10.09 -0.28 -6.08
C LEU A 48 -8.67 0.27 -5.96
N GLN A 49 -8.29 1.25 -6.78
CA GLN A 49 -6.99 1.90 -6.68
C GLN A 49 -6.82 2.63 -5.34
N GLU A 50 -7.83 3.41 -4.92
CA GLU A 50 -7.83 4.09 -3.62
C GLU A 50 -7.76 3.09 -2.47
N ASN A 51 -8.49 1.99 -2.57
CA ASN A 51 -8.47 0.93 -1.56
C ASN A 51 -7.07 0.31 -1.46
N ILE A 52 -6.48 -0.13 -2.58
CA ILE A 52 -5.11 -0.69 -2.60
C ILE A 52 -4.11 0.29 -2.01
N TYR A 53 -4.15 1.56 -2.42
CA TYR A 53 -3.27 2.61 -1.88
C TYR A 53 -3.44 2.75 -0.36
N SER A 54 -4.68 2.81 0.11
CA SER A 54 -4.98 2.98 1.54
C SER A 54 -4.54 1.77 2.37
N THR A 55 -4.67 0.56 1.84
CA THR A 55 -4.23 -0.66 2.51
C THR A 55 -2.71 -0.69 2.61
N ILE A 56 -1.98 -0.45 1.50
CA ILE A 56 -0.52 -0.39 1.52
C ILE A 56 -0.03 0.66 2.52
N LEU A 57 -0.61 1.86 2.52
CA LEU A 57 -0.21 2.91 3.45
C LEU A 57 -0.53 2.53 4.90
N SER A 58 -1.71 1.98 5.16
CA SER A 58 -2.12 1.54 6.50
C SER A 58 -1.18 0.47 7.05
N ASP A 59 -0.69 -0.42 6.19
CA ASP A 59 0.24 -1.49 6.58
C ASP A 59 1.67 -0.95 6.84
N LEU A 60 2.07 0.14 6.18
CA LEU A 60 3.38 0.79 6.37
C LEU A 60 3.43 1.72 7.58
N LEU A 61 2.30 2.33 7.96
CA LEU A 61 2.24 3.33 9.06
C LEU A 61 2.85 2.83 10.38
N PRO A 62 2.57 1.59 10.87
CA PRO A 62 3.17 1.09 12.10
C PRO A 62 4.70 1.04 12.06
N SER A 63 5.28 0.55 10.96
CA SER A 63 6.74 0.44 10.80
C SER A 63 7.41 1.81 10.72
N MET A 64 6.84 2.73 9.92
CA MET A 64 7.36 4.09 9.77
C MET A 64 7.31 4.86 11.10
N ASN A 65 6.18 4.78 11.83
CA ASN A 65 6.05 5.44 13.12
C ASN A 65 7.00 4.85 14.17
N THR A 66 7.25 3.53 14.13
CA THR A 66 8.17 2.90 15.09
C THR A 66 9.61 3.28 14.79
N ALA A 67 10.02 3.33 13.52
CA ALA A 67 11.35 3.82 13.13
C ALA A 67 11.55 5.29 13.52
N SER A 68 10.54 6.14 13.29
CA SER A 68 10.57 7.54 13.72
C SER A 68 10.65 7.67 15.25
N MET A 69 9.93 6.83 16.00
CA MET A 69 10.03 6.78 17.46
C MET A 69 11.42 6.34 17.90
N MET A 70 12.02 5.32 17.27
CA MET A 70 13.39 4.86 17.55
C MET A 70 14.40 5.98 17.32
N ALA A 71 14.31 6.69 16.20
CA ALA A 71 15.21 7.80 15.86
C ALA A 71 15.15 8.97 16.87
N ASN A 72 14.05 9.09 17.62
CA ASN A 72 13.86 10.10 18.66
C ASN A 72 13.94 9.53 20.09
N ASP A 73 14.27 8.24 20.22
CA ASP A 73 14.35 7.57 21.50
C ASP A 73 15.62 8.01 22.24
N SER A 74 15.47 8.53 23.47
CA SER A 74 16.60 9.04 24.24
C SER A 74 17.61 7.96 24.59
N PHE A 75 17.21 6.70 24.73
CA PHE A 75 18.16 5.61 24.90
C PHE A 75 19.02 5.46 23.66
N LEU A 76 18.41 5.38 22.46
CA LEU A 76 19.14 5.14 21.23
C LEU A 76 20.09 6.29 20.87
N VAL A 77 19.63 7.54 21.03
CA VAL A 77 20.44 8.73 20.80
C VAL A 77 21.65 8.77 21.74
N ASN A 78 21.43 8.58 23.04
CA ASN A 78 22.53 8.60 24.01
C ASN A 78 23.50 7.42 23.81
N TRP A 79 22.99 6.26 23.38
CA TRP A 79 23.80 5.08 23.12
C TRP A 79 24.75 5.29 21.93
N GLU A 80 24.30 5.95 20.86
CA GLU A 80 25.14 6.31 19.71
C GLU A 80 26.16 7.41 20.06
N GLU A 81 25.76 8.45 20.79
CA GLU A 81 26.67 9.52 21.22
C GLU A 81 27.76 9.03 22.18
N GLY A 82 27.48 7.95 22.94
CA GLY A 82 28.42 7.31 23.87
C GLY A 82 29.46 6.37 23.24
N GLU A 83 29.66 6.42 21.92
CA GLU A 83 30.55 5.54 21.13
C GLU A 83 30.13 4.05 21.10
N GLY A 84 28.84 3.76 21.28
CA GLY A 84 28.29 2.41 21.18
C GLY A 84 28.60 1.57 22.41
N GLY A 85 27.77 1.74 23.45
CA GLY A 85 27.84 1.07 24.75
C GLY A 85 27.75 -0.47 24.67
N ASP A 86 27.17 -1.10 25.68
CA ASP A 86 27.08 -2.56 25.66
C ASP A 86 26.18 -3.02 24.48
N ILE A 87 26.71 -3.90 23.64
CA ILE A 87 25.99 -4.53 22.53
C ILE A 87 24.74 -5.25 23.05
N SER A 88 24.78 -5.77 24.27
CA SER A 88 23.62 -6.42 24.89
C SER A 88 22.43 -5.46 25.07
N GLU A 89 22.70 -4.19 25.37
CA GLU A 89 21.65 -3.18 25.58
C GLU A 89 20.93 -2.85 24.26
N ILE A 90 21.69 -2.61 23.19
CA ILE A 90 21.09 -2.30 21.87
C ILE A 90 20.39 -3.51 21.28
N THR A 91 20.94 -4.72 21.41
CA THR A 91 20.30 -5.94 20.91
C THR A 91 19.03 -6.25 21.69
N GLU A 92 19.00 -6.08 23.02
CA GLU A 92 17.77 -6.20 23.81
C GLU A 92 16.73 -5.14 23.42
N TYR A 93 17.16 -3.89 23.20
CA TYR A 93 16.28 -2.81 22.73
C TYR A 93 15.59 -3.18 21.40
N LEU A 94 16.37 -3.59 20.39
CA LEU A 94 15.85 -3.99 19.09
C LEU A 94 14.95 -5.23 19.20
N ASN A 95 15.34 -6.22 20.01
CA ASN A 95 14.56 -7.44 20.24
C ASN A 95 13.20 -7.15 20.89
N ARG A 96 13.14 -6.21 21.85
CA ARG A 96 11.89 -5.77 22.49
C ARG A 96 10.94 -5.13 21.49
N ILE A 97 11.47 -4.29 20.59
CA ILE A 97 10.68 -3.65 19.54
C ILE A 97 10.16 -4.70 18.56
N GLN A 98 11.04 -5.57 18.06
CA GLN A 98 10.67 -6.64 17.12
C GLN A 98 9.53 -7.51 17.69
N LYS A 99 9.68 -7.99 18.94
CA LYS A 99 8.66 -8.83 19.59
C LYS A 99 7.37 -8.09 19.91
N LYS A 100 7.44 -6.82 20.32
CA LYS A 100 6.26 -6.03 20.71
C LYS A 100 5.36 -5.72 19.52
N TYR A 101 5.95 -5.39 18.37
CA TYR A 101 5.21 -4.96 17.18
C TYR A 101 5.09 -6.04 16.10
N GLY A 102 5.76 -7.19 16.28
CA GLY A 102 5.68 -8.32 15.35
C GLY A 102 6.36 -8.06 14.01
N PHE A 103 7.37 -7.19 13.98
CA PHE A 103 8.13 -6.90 12.77
C PHE A 103 9.03 -8.07 12.38
N ASN A 104 9.17 -8.30 11.08
CA ASN A 104 10.10 -9.29 10.54
C ASN A 104 11.56 -8.91 10.88
N SER A 105 11.93 -7.65 10.66
CA SER A 105 13.28 -7.13 10.90
C SER A 105 13.23 -5.78 11.61
N VAL A 106 14.15 -5.57 12.55
CA VAL A 106 14.36 -4.31 13.28
C VAL A 106 15.85 -4.13 13.45
N PHE A 107 16.40 -3.00 13.04
CA PHE A 107 17.83 -2.78 13.05
C PHE A 107 18.19 -1.33 13.37
N PHE A 108 19.46 -1.11 13.66
CA PHE A 108 20.06 0.19 13.86
C PHE A 108 21.43 0.24 13.19
N VAL A 109 21.72 1.30 12.46
CA VAL A 109 23.05 1.53 11.87
C VAL A 109 23.69 2.73 12.54
N SER A 110 24.82 2.47 13.20
CA SER A 110 25.61 3.50 13.87
C SER A 110 26.40 4.32 12.84
N GLU A 111 26.29 5.65 12.91
CA GLU A 111 27.04 6.55 12.02
C GLU A 111 28.52 6.59 12.40
N SER A 112 28.82 6.60 13.70
CA SER A 112 30.20 6.67 14.22
C SER A 112 31.01 5.42 13.91
N SER A 113 30.44 4.24 14.12
CA SER A 113 31.13 2.95 13.98
C SER A 113 30.86 2.23 12.66
N LYS A 114 29.86 2.69 11.89
CA LYS A 114 29.33 2.02 10.69
C LYS A 114 28.86 0.59 10.94
N ARG A 115 28.60 0.21 12.19
CA ARG A 115 28.11 -1.12 12.55
C ARG A 115 26.59 -1.19 12.35
N TYR A 116 26.17 -2.28 11.73
CA TYR A 116 24.78 -2.66 11.56
C TYR A 116 24.39 -3.59 12.71
N TYR A 117 23.50 -3.14 13.59
CA TYR A 117 22.97 -3.88 14.72
C TYR A 117 21.60 -4.45 14.40
N TYR A 118 21.36 -5.67 14.83
CA TYR A 118 20.08 -6.38 14.72
C TYR A 118 19.84 -7.20 16.01
N PRO A 119 18.67 -7.82 16.23
CA PRO A 119 18.31 -8.40 17.51
C PRO A 119 19.26 -9.50 18.02
N ASP A 120 20.00 -10.18 17.14
CA ASP A 120 20.96 -11.22 17.53
C ASP A 120 22.43 -10.75 17.54
N GLY A 121 22.69 -9.45 17.37
CA GLY A 121 24.04 -8.89 17.47
C GLY A 121 24.39 -7.86 16.41
N ILE A 122 25.64 -7.95 15.93
CA ILE A 122 26.13 -7.14 14.82
C ILE A 122 26.02 -7.99 13.56
N ASN A 123 25.32 -7.48 12.55
CA ASN A 123 25.17 -8.14 11.25
C ASN A 123 26.44 -7.93 10.41
N LYS A 124 26.85 -6.66 10.21
CA LYS A 124 28.01 -6.27 9.40
C LYS A 124 28.52 -4.87 9.77
N ILE A 125 29.62 -4.46 9.13
CA ILE A 125 30.05 -3.06 9.06
C ILE A 125 29.74 -2.60 7.64
N ILE A 126 28.90 -1.56 7.52
CA ILE A 126 28.46 -1.08 6.21
C ILE A 126 29.58 -0.32 5.49
N SER A 127 29.58 -0.38 4.17
CA SER A 127 30.59 0.26 3.33
C SER A 127 29.99 0.85 2.07
N PRO A 128 30.39 2.06 1.63
CA PRO A 128 29.91 2.63 0.37
C PRO A 128 30.43 1.86 -0.87
N LEU A 129 31.34 0.90 -0.67
CA LEU A 129 31.85 0.01 -1.71
C LEU A 129 31.00 -1.26 -1.88
N ASN A 130 30.04 -1.50 -0.99
CA ASN A 130 29.11 -2.62 -1.08
C ASN A 130 27.78 -2.12 -1.63
N ASP A 131 27.36 -2.67 -2.77
CA ASP A 131 26.13 -2.26 -3.46
C ASP A 131 24.89 -2.39 -2.56
N HIS A 132 24.87 -3.36 -1.64
CA HIS A 132 23.79 -3.58 -0.67
C HIS A 132 23.78 -2.62 0.53
N ASP A 133 24.81 -1.78 0.67
CA ASP A 133 24.89 -0.77 1.74
C ASP A 133 24.62 0.66 1.23
N ILE A 134 24.50 0.82 -0.10
CA ILE A 134 24.37 2.14 -0.75
C ILE A 134 23.13 2.89 -0.27
N TRP A 135 22.04 2.19 0.06
CA TRP A 135 20.79 2.78 0.55
C TRP A 135 21.04 3.70 1.75
N TYR A 136 21.96 3.34 2.66
CA TYR A 136 22.25 4.11 3.86
C TYR A 136 22.90 5.45 3.51
N PHE A 137 23.89 5.42 2.62
CA PHE A 137 24.61 6.63 2.20
C PHE A 137 23.72 7.54 1.35
N ASN A 138 22.91 6.97 0.46
CA ASN A 138 21.91 7.71 -0.31
C ASN A 138 20.87 8.38 0.61
N PHE A 139 20.41 7.67 1.64
CA PHE A 139 19.45 8.21 2.61
C PHE A 139 20.01 9.44 3.33
N LEU A 140 21.26 9.38 3.79
CA LEU A 140 21.95 10.52 4.41
C LEU A 140 22.03 11.74 3.49
N ASP A 141 22.27 11.52 2.19
CA ASP A 141 22.34 12.59 1.18
C ASP A 141 20.99 13.25 0.91
N THR A 142 19.86 12.58 1.19
CA THR A 142 18.53 13.14 0.95
C THR A 142 18.15 14.26 1.93
N GLY A 143 18.69 14.23 3.15
CA GLY A 143 18.32 15.14 4.25
C GLY A 143 16.86 14.99 4.73
N LYS A 144 16.18 13.89 4.40
CA LYS A 144 14.81 13.60 4.85
C LYS A 144 14.81 12.86 6.19
N GLU A 145 13.71 12.99 6.94
CA GLU A 145 13.53 12.27 8.21
C GLU A 145 13.22 10.77 8.01
N PHE A 146 12.67 10.40 6.85
CA PHE A 146 12.38 9.03 6.48
C PHE A 146 12.40 8.86 4.96
N GLU A 147 12.68 7.64 4.52
CA GLU A 147 12.60 7.23 3.12
C GLU A 147 12.08 5.79 3.07
N LEU A 148 11.29 5.49 2.03
CA LEU A 148 10.91 4.12 1.72
C LEU A 148 11.95 3.58 0.75
N ASP A 149 12.75 2.62 1.23
CA ASP A 149 13.65 1.84 0.40
C ASP A 149 13.07 0.44 0.19
N VAL A 150 13.19 -0.08 -1.04
CA VAL A 150 12.68 -1.40 -1.41
C VAL A 150 13.86 -2.22 -1.87
N ASP A 151 14.36 -3.06 -0.97
CA ASP A 151 15.50 -3.95 -1.19
C ASP A 151 15.20 -5.37 -0.69
N THR A 152 16.08 -6.32 -1.04
CA THR A 152 16.12 -7.67 -0.50
C THR A 152 16.84 -7.68 0.86
N ASP A 153 16.22 -8.28 1.89
CA ASP A 153 16.74 -8.28 3.26
C ASP A 153 17.95 -9.23 3.43
N GLU A 154 19.16 -8.67 3.51
CA GLU A 154 20.37 -9.46 3.74
C GLU A 154 20.46 -10.05 5.17
N ALA A 155 19.72 -9.52 6.14
CA ALA A 155 19.75 -10.02 7.52
C ALA A 155 18.88 -11.28 7.70
N ALA A 156 17.88 -11.48 6.84
CA ALA A 156 16.97 -12.63 6.89
C ALA A 156 17.53 -13.89 6.19
N GLY A 157 18.56 -13.76 5.34
CA GLY A 157 19.21 -14.90 4.70
C GLY A 157 18.41 -15.57 3.58
N ASP A 158 17.40 -14.91 3.01
CA ASP A 158 16.62 -15.35 1.85
C ASP A 158 16.91 -14.52 0.59
#